data_AF-A0A427FDP1-F1
#
_entry.id   AF-A0A427FDP1-F1
#
_cell.length_a   1.000
_cell.length_b   1.000
_cell.length_c   1.000
_cell.angle_alpha   90.00
_cell.angle_beta   90.00
_cell.angle_gamma   90.00
#
_symmetry.space_group_name_H-M   'P 1'
#
loop_
_entity.id
_entity.type
_entity.pdbx_description
1 polymer ?
#
loop_
_entity_poly.entity_id
_entity_poly.type
_entity_poly.pdbx_seq_one_letter_code
_entity_poly.pdbx_strand_id
1 'polypeptide(L)'
;MSAKPTQQVYDELQKAYEFFNQELFDGRLPPCVITLQRQHDTYGYFSANQFQSRAGGVQAHEIALNPSYFAVRTIHETLSVLVREMVSLDQLLNTKRDKLPRRRYRNTEWADMCEGIGLMPTSTGRPGGRRVGDNVQTYVIDGGPFDSACSRLVDEDFTLSWVDRFPPKTLPESSGAGGDELLVDAGLSAFTVDDAGDALGAESGALVNATVEAGAEGEGGALEAVFAAVESGELSSDTSALDTQPVPVPGKPAPPPMKRYEPVRVEELQQQGIEPREAAKGASKTTFQCPICEAKTWGKPTLRVACLGSDDTPHEAEQMVVVTSKRAKAKAEAS
;
A
#
# COMPACT_ATOMS: atom_id res chain seq x y z
N MET A 1 28.59 -4.27 -34.09
CA MET A 1 27.31 -4.96 -34.27
C MET A 1 26.19 -3.99 -33.92
N SER A 2 25.06 -4.00 -34.64
CA SER A 2 23.90 -3.19 -34.23
C SER A 2 23.37 -3.73 -32.90
N ALA A 3 23.11 -2.85 -31.94
CA ALA A 3 22.43 -3.24 -30.71
C ALA A 3 21.09 -3.90 -31.03
N LYS A 4 20.66 -4.86 -30.20
CA LYS A 4 19.34 -5.48 -30.24
C LYS A 4 18.56 -5.04 -28.99
N PRO A 5 17.96 -3.83 -28.99
CA PRO A 5 17.44 -3.22 -27.77
C PRO A 5 16.45 -4.12 -27.04
N THR A 6 15.51 -4.73 -27.78
CA THR A 6 14.52 -5.65 -27.22
C THR A 6 15.18 -6.81 -26.49
N GLN A 7 16.09 -7.52 -27.15
CA GLN A 7 16.74 -8.68 -26.55
C GLN A 7 17.53 -8.27 -25.30
N GLN A 8 18.33 -7.21 -25.41
CA GLN A 8 19.18 -6.73 -24.33
C GLN A 8 18.37 -6.33 -23.08
N VAL A 9 17.28 -5.57 -23.25
CA VAL A 9 16.40 -5.20 -22.13
C VAL A 9 15.83 -6.43 -21.43
N TYR A 10 15.32 -7.38 -22.20
CA TYR A 10 14.71 -8.57 -21.61
C TYR A 10 15.75 -9.51 -20.99
N ASP A 11 16.96 -9.59 -21.52
CA ASP A 11 18.07 -10.31 -20.90
C ASP A 11 18.48 -9.70 -19.55
N GLU A 12 18.58 -8.37 -19.48
CA GLU A 12 18.85 -7.64 -18.24
C GLU A 12 17.75 -7.88 -17.20
N LEU A 13 16.48 -7.71 -17.58
CA LEU A 13 15.35 -7.94 -16.66
C LEU A 13 15.24 -9.41 -16.22
N GLN A 14 15.53 -10.36 -17.11
CA GLN A 14 15.56 -11.79 -16.79
C GLN A 14 16.70 -12.10 -15.82
N LYS A 15 17.91 -11.58 -16.05
CA LYS A 15 19.06 -11.72 -15.15
C LYS A 15 18.72 -11.21 -13.74
N ALA A 16 18.10 -10.03 -13.64
CA ALA A 16 17.68 -9.48 -12.36
C ALA A 16 16.65 -10.37 -11.65
N TYR A 17 15.63 -10.85 -12.37
CA TYR A 17 14.61 -11.74 -11.81
C TYR A 17 15.21 -13.03 -11.25
N GLU A 18 16.05 -13.70 -12.02
CA GLU A 18 16.69 -14.96 -11.62
C GLU A 18 17.60 -14.76 -10.41
N PHE A 19 18.41 -13.69 -10.43
CA PHE A 19 19.27 -13.33 -9.30
C PHE A 19 18.47 -13.12 -8.01
N PHE A 20 17.43 -12.26 -8.03
CA PHE A 20 16.64 -12.02 -6.83
C PHE A 20 15.82 -13.24 -6.40
N ASN A 21 15.35 -14.05 -7.34
CA ASN A 21 14.65 -15.29 -7.01
C ASN A 21 15.57 -16.21 -6.21
N GLN A 22 16.81 -16.37 -6.65
CA GLN A 22 17.80 -17.17 -5.94
C GLN A 22 18.17 -16.57 -4.58
N GLU A 23 18.43 -15.27 -4.51
CA GLU A 23 18.98 -14.61 -3.31
C GLU A 23 17.94 -14.30 -2.23
N LEU A 24 16.70 -14.01 -2.60
CA LEU A 24 15.65 -13.53 -1.68
C LEU A 24 14.47 -14.51 -1.54
N PHE A 25 14.34 -15.45 -2.47
CA PHE A 25 13.20 -16.39 -2.53
C PHE A 25 13.62 -17.87 -2.62
N ASP A 26 14.90 -18.19 -2.39
CA ASP A 26 15.42 -19.57 -2.44
C ASP A 26 15.13 -20.30 -3.76
N GLY A 27 14.99 -19.55 -4.86
CA GLY A 27 14.66 -20.08 -6.19
C GLY A 27 13.23 -20.62 -6.33
N ARG A 28 12.33 -20.40 -5.36
CA ARG A 28 11.00 -21.03 -5.34
C ARG A 28 10.00 -20.42 -6.31
N LEU A 29 10.24 -19.20 -6.81
CA LEU A 29 9.28 -18.53 -7.69
C LEU A 29 9.38 -19.08 -9.12
N PRO A 30 8.26 -19.45 -9.76
CA PRO A 30 8.25 -19.85 -11.15
C PRO A 30 8.58 -18.65 -12.07
N PRO A 31 9.06 -18.88 -13.30
CA PRO A 31 9.24 -17.79 -14.26
C PRO A 31 7.89 -17.11 -14.57
N CYS A 32 7.95 -15.81 -14.83
CA CYS A 32 6.81 -15.00 -15.24
C CYS A 32 7.13 -14.20 -16.50
N VAL A 33 6.10 -13.65 -17.15
CA VAL A 33 6.29 -12.72 -18.27
C VAL A 33 6.55 -11.33 -17.68
N ILE A 34 7.77 -10.82 -17.86
CA ILE A 34 8.08 -9.43 -17.51
C ILE A 34 7.62 -8.55 -18.67
N THR A 35 6.84 -7.50 -18.37
CA THR A 35 6.35 -6.56 -19.38
C THR A 35 6.77 -5.13 -19.05
N LEU A 36 6.93 -4.29 -20.09
CA LEU A 36 7.16 -2.87 -19.93
C LEU A 36 5.89 -2.10 -20.26
N GLN A 37 5.23 -1.55 -19.24
CA GLN A 37 3.91 -0.93 -19.33
C GLN A 37 3.95 0.54 -18.92
N ARG A 38 3.68 1.44 -19.86
CA ARG A 38 3.54 2.87 -19.58
C ARG A 38 2.15 3.17 -19.01
N GLN A 39 2.05 3.17 -17.69
CA GLN A 39 0.82 3.49 -16.96
C GLN A 39 1.00 4.75 -16.12
N HIS A 40 -0.06 5.54 -15.93
CA HIS A 40 -0.03 6.69 -15.04
C HIS A 40 -0.01 6.23 -13.57
N ASP A 41 0.69 6.96 -12.69
CA ASP A 41 0.70 6.74 -11.23
C ASP A 41 1.11 5.34 -10.71
N THR A 42 1.91 4.58 -11.46
CA THR A 42 2.48 3.33 -10.94
C THR A 42 3.87 3.04 -11.47
N TYR A 43 4.77 2.58 -10.59
CA TYR A 43 6.10 2.09 -10.98
C TYR A 43 6.05 0.68 -11.58
N GLY A 44 5.01 -0.09 -11.29
CA GLY A 44 4.87 -1.50 -11.70
C GLY A 44 3.75 -2.22 -10.96
N TYR A 45 3.36 -3.39 -11.43
CA TYR A 45 2.30 -4.20 -10.83
C TYR A 45 2.42 -5.68 -11.21
N PHE A 46 1.80 -6.54 -10.39
CA PHE A 46 1.65 -7.96 -10.65
C PHE A 46 0.25 -8.31 -11.18
N SER A 47 0.18 -9.24 -12.15
CA SER A 47 -1.08 -9.85 -12.63
C SER A 47 -0.98 -11.38 -12.61
N ALA A 48 -1.88 -12.04 -11.89
CA ALA A 48 -1.92 -13.50 -11.83
C ALA A 48 -2.51 -14.11 -13.11
N ASN A 49 -1.88 -15.17 -13.66
CA ASN A 49 -2.38 -15.95 -14.80
C ASN A 49 -2.77 -15.10 -16.02
N GLN A 50 -2.02 -14.03 -16.27
CA GLN A 50 -2.33 -13.04 -17.31
C GLN A 50 -2.12 -13.61 -18.72
N PHE A 51 -1.17 -14.53 -18.90
CA PHE A 51 -0.78 -15.08 -20.18
C PHE A 51 -1.11 -16.58 -20.29
N GLN A 52 -1.41 -17.02 -21.51
CA GLN A 52 -1.72 -18.41 -21.86
C GLN A 52 -0.90 -18.82 -23.09
N SER A 53 -0.20 -19.95 -23.02
CA SER A 53 0.48 -20.53 -24.18
C SER A 53 -0.50 -20.99 -25.25
N ARG A 54 -0.21 -20.70 -26.52
CA ARG A 54 -1.01 -21.11 -27.69
C ARG A 54 -1.03 -22.62 -27.90
N ALA A 55 0.04 -23.31 -27.51
CA ALA A 55 0.13 -24.77 -27.59
C ALA A 55 -0.76 -25.48 -26.55
N GLY A 56 -1.46 -24.71 -25.70
CA GLY A 56 -2.49 -25.19 -24.79
C GLY A 56 -1.92 -25.74 -23.49
N GLY A 57 -2.23 -25.08 -22.36
CA GLY A 57 -2.12 -25.69 -21.03
C GLY A 57 -1.27 -24.93 -20.01
N VAL A 58 -0.29 -24.12 -20.43
CA VAL A 58 0.56 -23.38 -19.49
C VAL A 58 0.10 -21.92 -19.38
N GLN A 59 -0.30 -21.53 -18.18
CA GLN A 59 -0.52 -20.13 -17.81
C GLN A 59 0.77 -19.54 -17.23
N ALA A 60 0.96 -18.25 -17.42
CA ALA A 60 2.06 -17.50 -16.81
C ALA A 60 1.55 -16.23 -16.15
N HIS A 61 2.16 -15.88 -15.02
CA HIS A 61 1.95 -14.60 -14.35
C HIS A 61 2.64 -13.46 -15.09
N GLU A 62 2.26 -12.23 -14.79
CA GLU A 62 2.91 -11.02 -15.29
C GLU A 62 3.52 -10.23 -14.13
N ILE A 63 4.75 -9.75 -14.32
CA ILE A 63 5.28 -8.61 -13.58
C ILE A 63 5.51 -7.47 -14.57
N ALA A 64 4.71 -6.41 -14.45
CA ALA A 64 4.84 -5.23 -15.26
C ALA A 64 5.72 -4.18 -14.56
N LEU A 65 6.72 -3.66 -15.27
CA LEU A 65 7.52 -2.51 -14.85
C LEU A 65 7.21 -1.31 -15.73
N ASN A 66 7.26 -0.10 -15.16
CA ASN A 66 7.00 1.11 -15.93
C ASN A 66 8.32 1.78 -16.38
N PRO A 67 8.68 1.68 -17.68
CA PRO A 67 9.94 2.20 -18.19
C PRO A 67 10.05 3.73 -18.13
N SER A 68 8.91 4.44 -17.96
CA SER A 68 8.88 5.90 -17.90
C SER A 68 9.69 6.47 -16.74
N TYR A 69 9.95 5.67 -15.70
CA TYR A 69 10.67 6.10 -14.51
C TYR A 69 12.14 5.64 -14.46
N PHE A 70 12.59 4.79 -15.38
CA PHE A 70 13.94 4.20 -15.31
C PHE A 70 15.05 5.25 -15.39
N ALA A 71 14.80 6.36 -16.09
CA ALA A 71 15.76 7.48 -16.17
C ALA A 71 15.79 8.36 -14.91
N VAL A 72 14.71 8.40 -14.13
CA VAL A 72 14.56 9.34 -12.99
C VAL A 72 14.52 8.63 -11.63
N ARG A 73 14.84 7.33 -11.62
CA ARG A 73 15.03 6.49 -10.44
C ARG A 73 16.36 5.78 -10.58
N THR A 74 16.99 5.48 -9.45
CA THR A 74 18.16 4.62 -9.47
C THR A 74 17.80 3.19 -9.90
N ILE A 75 18.81 2.41 -10.30
CA ILE A 75 18.64 0.98 -10.58
C ILE A 75 18.10 0.27 -9.33
N HIS A 76 18.62 0.58 -8.14
CA HIS A 76 18.15 0.02 -6.87
C HIS A 76 16.66 0.28 -6.64
N GLU A 77 16.21 1.51 -6.82
CA GLU A 77 14.80 1.87 -6.70
C GLU A 77 13.94 1.21 -7.77
N THR A 78 14.47 0.99 -8.97
CA THR A 78 13.74 0.32 -10.05
C THR A 78 13.60 -1.18 -9.78
N LEU A 79 14.68 -1.84 -9.34
CA LEU A 79 14.69 -3.26 -9.01
C LEU A 79 13.91 -3.58 -7.73
N SER A 80 13.78 -2.64 -6.79
CA SER A 80 12.90 -2.83 -5.62
C SER A 80 11.44 -3.01 -6.00
N VAL A 81 11.01 -2.42 -7.14
CA VAL A 81 9.66 -2.61 -7.69
C VAL A 81 9.49 -4.01 -8.26
N LEU A 82 10.50 -4.52 -8.98
CA LEU A 82 10.51 -5.91 -9.45
C LEU A 82 10.36 -6.87 -8.27
N VAL A 83 11.20 -6.71 -7.25
CA VAL A 83 11.19 -7.58 -6.06
C VAL A 83 9.90 -7.46 -5.25
N ARG A 84 9.31 -6.26 -5.13
CA ARG A 84 7.99 -6.06 -4.52
C ARG A 84 6.89 -6.84 -5.24
N GLU A 85 6.92 -6.88 -6.57
CA GLU A 85 5.95 -7.68 -7.34
C GLU A 85 6.28 -9.18 -7.27
N MET A 86 7.53 -9.59 -7.09
CA MET A 86 7.91 -10.97 -6.76
C MET A 86 7.33 -11.41 -5.41
N VAL A 87 7.27 -10.53 -4.40
CA VAL A 87 6.53 -10.82 -3.15
C VAL A 87 5.04 -11.02 -3.41
N SER A 88 4.46 -10.28 -4.35
CA SER A 88 3.04 -10.46 -4.72
C SER A 88 2.79 -11.83 -5.38
N LEU A 89 3.76 -12.31 -6.18
CA LEU A 89 3.75 -13.67 -6.71
C LEU A 89 3.93 -14.71 -5.59
N ASP A 90 4.91 -14.52 -4.71
CA ASP A 90 5.18 -15.43 -3.60
C ASP A 90 3.96 -15.58 -2.67
N GLN A 91 3.26 -14.49 -2.37
CA GLN A 91 2.02 -14.51 -1.59
C GLN A 91 0.94 -15.30 -2.33
N LEU A 92 0.75 -15.07 -3.64
CA LEU A 92 -0.23 -15.81 -4.42
C LEU A 92 -0.01 -17.33 -4.36
N LEU A 93 1.24 -17.76 -4.36
CA LEU A 93 1.61 -19.19 -4.39
C LEU A 93 1.53 -19.86 -3.01
N ASN A 94 1.83 -19.13 -1.93
CA ASN A 94 1.97 -19.72 -0.59
C ASN A 94 0.79 -19.43 0.35
N THR A 95 -0.11 -18.50 -0.01
CA THR A 95 -1.29 -18.19 0.80
C THR A 95 -2.49 -19.00 0.34
N LYS A 96 -3.26 -19.53 1.31
CA LYS A 96 -4.53 -20.21 1.01
C LYS A 96 -5.50 -19.27 0.29
N ARG A 97 -6.20 -19.77 -0.72
CA ARG A 97 -7.03 -18.94 -1.63
C ARG A 97 -8.11 -18.13 -0.91
N ASP A 98 -8.68 -18.65 0.17
CA ASP A 98 -9.68 -18.00 1.02
C ASP A 98 -9.09 -16.90 1.92
N LYS A 99 -7.77 -16.89 2.13
CA LYS A 99 -7.04 -15.90 2.93
C LYS A 99 -6.35 -14.83 2.09
N LEU A 100 -6.30 -15.00 0.77
CA LEU A 100 -5.76 -13.99 -0.12
C LEU A 100 -6.56 -12.69 0.00
N PRO A 101 -5.88 -11.52 0.04
CA PRO A 101 -6.58 -10.26 0.11
C PRO A 101 -7.37 -10.01 -1.19
N ARG A 102 -8.41 -9.17 -1.08
CA ARG A 102 -9.08 -8.65 -2.26
C ARG A 102 -8.07 -7.95 -3.18
N ARG A 103 -8.37 -7.90 -4.47
CA ARG A 103 -7.51 -7.26 -5.48
C ARG A 103 -7.07 -5.85 -5.03
N ARG A 104 -5.77 -5.54 -5.25
CA ARG A 104 -5.04 -4.31 -4.88
C ARG A 104 -4.75 -4.11 -3.40
N TYR A 105 -5.52 -4.71 -2.49
CA TYR A 105 -5.30 -4.51 -1.07
C TYR A 105 -4.03 -5.24 -0.61
N ARG A 106 -3.12 -4.51 0.03
CA ARG A 106 -1.94 -5.08 0.70
C ARG A 106 -2.29 -5.37 2.16
N ASN A 107 -2.32 -6.65 2.53
CA ASN A 107 -2.59 -7.10 3.90
C ASN A 107 -1.29 -7.26 4.71
N THR A 108 -1.42 -7.68 5.97
CA THR A 108 -0.29 -7.85 6.89
C THR A 108 0.70 -8.91 6.42
N GLU A 109 0.23 -10.03 5.87
CA GLU A 109 1.11 -11.08 5.35
C GLU A 109 2.03 -10.57 4.24
N TRP A 110 1.48 -9.85 3.24
CA TRP A 110 2.29 -9.22 2.21
C TRP A 110 3.30 -8.23 2.79
N ALA A 111 2.89 -7.48 3.82
CA ALA A 111 3.74 -6.51 4.47
C ALA A 111 4.90 -7.17 5.22
N ASP A 112 4.63 -8.23 5.97
CA ASP A 112 5.61 -9.02 6.71
C ASP A 112 6.61 -9.69 5.73
N MET A 113 6.12 -10.20 4.60
CA MET A 113 6.97 -10.76 3.54
C MET A 113 7.90 -9.71 2.93
N CYS A 114 7.40 -8.51 2.64
CA CYS A 114 8.23 -7.41 2.14
C CYS A 114 9.33 -7.04 3.15
N GLU A 115 8.97 -6.90 4.43
CA GLU A 115 9.94 -6.55 5.48
C GLU A 115 11.01 -7.62 5.65
N GLY A 116 10.62 -8.90 5.60
CA GLY A 116 11.54 -10.04 5.71
C GLY A 116 12.64 -10.02 4.64
N ILE A 117 12.35 -9.47 3.45
CA ILE A 117 13.33 -9.35 2.37
C ILE A 117 14.00 -7.97 2.30
N GLY A 118 13.77 -7.07 3.26
CA GLY A 118 14.41 -5.75 3.30
C GLY A 118 13.69 -4.63 2.56
N LEU A 119 12.39 -4.78 2.25
CA LEU A 119 11.56 -3.73 1.68
C LEU A 119 10.48 -3.34 2.69
N MET A 120 10.50 -2.12 3.21
CA MET A 120 9.51 -1.67 4.18
C MET A 120 8.24 -1.15 3.49
N PRO A 121 7.06 -1.74 3.72
CA PRO A 121 5.77 -1.21 3.32
C PRO A 121 5.47 0.15 3.92
N THR A 122 4.91 1.05 3.11
CA THR A 122 4.50 2.38 3.55
C THR A 122 3.40 2.97 2.67
N SER A 123 2.45 3.65 3.30
CA SER A 123 1.43 4.46 2.61
C SER A 123 1.90 5.87 2.23
N THR A 124 3.09 6.29 2.68
CA THR A 124 3.64 7.64 2.49
C THR A 124 4.93 7.65 1.66
N GLY A 125 5.43 6.47 1.27
CA GLY A 125 6.74 6.35 0.61
C GLY A 125 7.92 6.62 1.54
N ARG A 126 7.67 6.94 2.83
CA ARG A 126 8.65 7.29 3.85
C ARG A 126 8.46 6.45 5.12
N PRO A 127 9.45 6.40 6.04
CA PRO A 127 9.28 5.83 7.36
C PRO A 127 8.06 6.40 8.10
N GLY A 128 7.37 5.55 8.88
CA GLY A 128 6.19 5.93 9.65
C GLY A 128 4.84 5.83 8.92
N GLY A 129 4.83 5.54 7.61
CA GLY A 129 3.59 5.26 6.88
C GLY A 129 2.91 3.94 7.31
N ARG A 130 1.63 3.77 6.98
CA ARG A 130 0.92 2.52 7.24
C ARG A 130 1.47 1.39 6.37
N ARG A 131 1.55 0.18 6.95
CA ARG A 131 2.06 -1.03 6.29
C ARG A 131 1.05 -1.70 5.36
N VAL A 132 -0.24 -1.44 5.54
CA VAL A 132 -1.35 -2.12 4.86
C VAL A 132 -2.35 -1.13 4.27
N GLY A 133 -3.06 -1.53 3.21
CA GLY A 133 -4.03 -0.69 2.50
C GLY A 133 -4.03 -0.85 0.99
N ASP A 134 -4.86 -0.05 0.30
CA ASP A 134 -4.98 -0.07 -1.17
C ASP A 134 -3.83 0.60 -1.91
N ASN A 135 -3.21 1.61 -1.27
CA ASN A 135 -2.15 2.43 -1.85
C ASN A 135 -0.91 2.36 -0.98
N VAL A 136 -0.37 1.15 -0.86
CA VAL A 136 0.87 0.88 -0.14
C VAL A 136 1.98 0.58 -1.13
N GLN A 137 3.07 1.31 -1.01
CA GLN A 137 4.32 1.06 -1.74
C GLN A 137 5.37 0.53 -0.76
N THR A 138 6.63 0.46 -1.19
CA THR A 138 7.75 0.08 -0.34
C THR A 138 8.88 1.09 -0.47
N TYR A 139 9.68 1.25 0.59
CA TYR A 139 11.03 1.82 0.51
C TYR A 139 12.07 0.75 0.85
N VAL A 140 13.31 0.97 0.43
CA VAL A 140 14.42 0.05 0.71
C VAL A 140 14.91 0.26 2.15
N ILE A 141 14.97 -0.81 2.94
CA ILE A 141 15.56 -0.78 4.28
C ILE A 141 17.08 -0.71 4.12
N ASP A 142 17.72 0.29 4.74
CA ASP A 142 19.17 0.47 4.69
C ASP A 142 19.88 -0.73 5.33
N GLY A 143 20.80 -1.35 4.58
CA GLY A 143 21.50 -2.57 5.01
C GLY A 143 20.62 -3.83 5.06
N GLY A 144 19.38 -3.78 4.56
CA GLY A 144 18.48 -4.94 4.51
C GLY A 144 18.92 -6.00 3.48
N PRO A 145 18.27 -7.19 3.47
CA PRO A 145 18.59 -8.26 2.52
C PRO A 145 18.51 -7.81 1.05
N PHE A 146 17.46 -7.09 0.66
CA PHE A 146 17.34 -6.52 -0.68
C PHE A 146 18.47 -5.52 -0.99
N ASP A 147 18.78 -4.57 -0.10
CA ASP A 147 19.84 -3.58 -0.32
C ASP A 147 21.19 -4.26 -0.57
N SER A 148 21.51 -5.26 0.25
CA SER A 148 22.73 -6.05 0.14
C SER A 148 22.79 -6.86 -1.15
N ALA A 149 21.71 -7.54 -1.52
CA ALA A 149 21.63 -8.32 -2.76
C ALA A 149 21.69 -7.43 -4.01
N CYS A 150 20.95 -6.33 -4.00
CA CYS A 150 20.92 -5.38 -5.11
C CYS A 150 22.28 -4.70 -5.32
N SER A 151 22.99 -4.36 -4.23
CA SER A 151 24.35 -3.82 -4.33
C SER A 151 25.29 -4.80 -5.03
N ARG A 152 25.26 -6.10 -4.66
CA ARG A 152 26.06 -7.14 -5.34
C ARG A 152 25.72 -7.25 -6.82
N LEU A 153 24.43 -7.29 -7.17
CA LEU A 153 24.01 -7.39 -8.56
C LEU A 153 24.51 -6.20 -9.38
N VAL A 154 24.36 -4.97 -8.86
CA VAL A 154 24.76 -3.74 -9.54
C VAL A 154 26.29 -3.65 -9.67
N ASP A 155 27.05 -4.15 -8.70
CA ASP A 155 28.52 -4.21 -8.76
C ASP A 155 29.03 -5.23 -9.81
N GLU A 156 28.25 -6.26 -10.15
CA GLU A 156 28.57 -7.28 -11.18
C GLU A 156 28.26 -6.81 -12.62
N ASP A 157 28.56 -5.54 -12.93
CA ASP A 157 28.31 -4.88 -14.22
C ASP A 157 26.83 -4.93 -14.68
N PHE A 158 25.88 -5.08 -13.74
CA PHE A 158 24.47 -5.02 -14.09
C PHE A 158 24.05 -3.58 -14.42
N THR A 159 23.30 -3.43 -15.51
CA THR A 159 22.74 -2.15 -15.92
C THR A 159 21.33 -2.33 -16.48
N LEU A 160 20.61 -1.22 -16.58
CA LEU A 160 19.39 -1.10 -17.38
C LEU A 160 19.71 -0.21 -18.57
N SER A 161 20.10 -0.82 -19.68
CA SER A 161 20.74 -0.11 -20.80
C SER A 161 19.79 0.84 -21.55
N TRP A 162 18.48 0.61 -21.43
CA TRP A 162 17.48 1.36 -22.19
C TRP A 162 16.48 2.02 -21.24
N VAL A 163 16.46 3.35 -21.30
CA VAL A 163 15.56 4.19 -20.51
C VAL A 163 14.61 4.98 -21.40
N ASP A 164 13.48 5.42 -20.85
CA ASP A 164 12.59 6.32 -21.57
C ASP A 164 13.27 7.68 -21.77
N ARG A 165 13.37 8.13 -23.02
CA ARG A 165 13.88 9.45 -23.37
C ARG A 165 13.01 10.57 -22.80
N PHE A 166 11.74 10.32 -22.52
CA PHE A 166 10.79 11.32 -22.07
C PHE A 166 10.17 10.93 -20.72
N PRO A 167 10.95 10.92 -19.62
CA PRO A 167 10.43 10.60 -18.30
C PRO A 167 9.52 11.72 -17.77
N PRO A 168 8.64 11.45 -16.80
CA PRO A 168 7.87 12.49 -16.14
C PRO A 168 8.77 13.34 -15.22
N LYS A 169 8.43 14.62 -15.06
CA LYS A 169 9.12 15.54 -14.13
C LYS A 169 8.84 15.25 -12.66
N THR A 170 7.70 14.61 -12.38
CA THR A 170 7.25 14.30 -11.01
C THR A 170 7.09 12.79 -10.88
N LEU A 171 7.57 12.27 -9.75
CA LEU A 171 7.39 10.88 -9.37
C LEU A 171 6.00 10.66 -8.76
N PRO A 172 5.34 9.51 -8.99
CA PRO A 172 4.10 9.15 -8.32
C PRO A 172 4.23 9.24 -6.80
N GLU A 173 3.44 10.12 -6.20
CA GLU A 173 3.27 10.19 -4.75
C GLU A 173 2.41 9.01 -4.30
N SER A 174 2.81 8.34 -3.22
CA SER A 174 1.88 7.48 -2.49
C SER A 174 0.75 8.37 -1.97
N SER A 175 -0.51 8.03 -2.26
CA SER A 175 -1.68 8.80 -1.82
C SER A 175 -1.90 8.68 -0.31
N GLY A 176 -1.01 9.27 0.49
CA GLY A 176 -1.21 9.54 1.89
C GLY A 176 -2.16 10.73 2.01
N ALA A 177 -3.33 10.52 2.61
CA ALA A 177 -4.12 11.62 3.15
C ALA A 177 -3.21 12.50 4.03
N GLY A 178 -3.35 13.82 3.90
CA GLY A 178 -2.45 14.82 4.47
C GLY A 178 -2.21 14.69 5.97
N GLY A 179 -1.07 15.22 6.40
CA GLY A 179 -0.70 15.35 7.80
C GLY A 179 0.80 15.53 8.00
N ASP A 180 1.17 16.78 8.23
CA ASP A 180 2.30 17.28 9.02
C ASP A 180 3.74 17.15 8.45
N GLU A 181 4.18 18.23 7.80
CA GLU A 181 5.59 18.61 7.83
C GLU A 181 5.93 19.11 9.24
N LEU A 182 6.96 18.52 9.84
CA LEU A 182 7.63 19.06 11.03
C LEU A 182 8.09 20.50 10.74
N LEU A 183 7.40 21.47 11.31
CA LEU A 183 7.98 22.77 11.65
C LEU A 183 8.50 22.68 13.09
N VAL A 184 9.81 22.67 13.21
CA VAL A 184 10.52 22.81 14.47
C VAL A 184 10.66 24.31 14.71
N ASP A 185 9.85 24.88 15.61
CA ASP A 185 10.35 25.92 16.52
C ASP A 185 9.50 26.08 17.78
N ALA A 186 10.17 26.52 18.83
CA ALA A 186 9.80 26.49 20.24
C ALA A 186 8.61 27.37 20.63
N GLY A 187 7.86 26.94 21.65
CA GLY A 187 6.90 27.79 22.36
C GLY A 187 5.98 27.03 23.31
N LEU A 188 6.45 26.82 24.55
CA LEU A 188 5.66 26.37 25.70
C LEU A 188 4.36 27.18 25.88
N SER A 189 3.22 26.52 26.09
CA SER A 189 2.42 26.67 27.32
C SER A 189 1.13 25.83 27.36
N ALA A 190 0.95 25.18 28.52
CA ALA A 190 -0.28 24.99 29.29
C ALA A 190 -1.34 23.95 28.84
N PHE A 191 -1.40 22.91 29.67
CA PHE A 191 -2.55 22.09 30.06
C PHE A 191 -3.89 22.84 30.15
N THR A 192 -4.98 22.15 29.79
CA THR A 192 -6.04 21.69 30.73
C THR A 192 -6.88 20.60 30.08
N VAL A 193 -7.00 19.47 30.78
CA VAL A 193 -8.07 18.48 30.63
C VAL A 193 -9.20 18.88 31.57
N ASP A 194 -10.45 18.78 31.13
CA ASP A 194 -11.60 18.60 32.01
C ASP A 194 -12.61 17.63 31.37
N ASP A 195 -13.23 16.89 32.27
CA ASP A 195 -13.89 15.61 32.18
C ASP A 195 -15.43 15.73 32.24
N ALA A 196 -16.10 14.59 32.03
CA ALA A 196 -17.50 14.26 32.34
C ALA A 196 -18.62 14.79 31.41
N GLY A 197 -19.66 14.03 31.06
CA GLY A 197 -20.07 12.69 31.43
C GLY A 197 -21.50 12.38 30.95
N ASP A 198 -21.84 11.08 31.02
CA ASP A 198 -23.15 10.47 31.30
C ASP A 198 -24.21 10.16 30.19
N ALA A 199 -24.23 8.86 29.85
CA ALA A 199 -25.31 7.86 30.05
C ALA A 199 -26.62 7.78 29.23
N LEU A 200 -27.06 6.50 29.17
CA LEU A 200 -28.37 5.88 28.86
C LEU A 200 -28.65 5.67 27.35
N GLY A 201 -28.96 4.46 26.83
CA GLY A 201 -29.46 3.22 27.41
C GLY A 201 -30.73 2.81 26.64
N ALA A 202 -30.71 1.72 25.88
CA ALA A 202 -31.92 1.01 25.46
C ALA A 202 -31.57 -0.34 24.82
N GLU A 203 -32.16 -1.38 25.40
CA GLU A 203 -32.03 -2.79 25.11
C GLU A 203 -33.42 -3.38 24.81
N SER A 204 -33.48 -4.28 23.83
CA SER A 204 -34.48 -5.33 23.60
C SER A 204 -33.98 -6.11 22.37
N GLY A 205 -33.58 -7.37 22.46
CA GLY A 205 -34.45 -8.53 22.73
C GLY A 205 -35.31 -8.81 21.49
N ALA A 206 -35.45 -10.01 20.91
CA ALA A 206 -34.99 -11.36 21.16
C ALA A 206 -35.41 -12.18 19.92
N LEU A 207 -34.73 -13.27 19.58
CA LEU A 207 -35.24 -14.66 19.67
C LEU A 207 -34.49 -15.66 18.79
N VAL A 208 -34.27 -16.78 19.47
CA VAL A 208 -33.68 -18.06 19.08
C VAL A 208 -34.64 -18.89 18.24
N ASN A 209 -34.10 -19.75 17.38
CA ASN A 209 -34.45 -21.18 17.40
C ASN A 209 -33.43 -21.99 16.60
N ALA A 210 -32.68 -22.83 17.31
CA ALA A 210 -31.91 -23.93 16.77
C ALA A 210 -32.62 -25.23 17.17
N THR A 211 -32.91 -26.07 16.19
CA THR A 211 -33.47 -27.42 16.38
C THR A 211 -32.32 -28.42 16.43
N VAL A 212 -32.38 -29.32 17.39
CA VAL A 212 -31.47 -30.43 17.66
C VAL A 212 -32.16 -31.74 17.32
N GLU A 213 -31.44 -32.67 16.69
CA GLU A 213 -31.51 -34.14 16.87
C GLU A 213 -30.16 -34.71 16.40
N ALA A 214 -29.62 -35.85 16.80
CA ALA A 214 -29.60 -36.69 18.01
C ALA A 214 -28.67 -37.86 17.60
N GLY A 215 -27.77 -38.32 18.50
CA GLY A 215 -26.91 -39.48 18.23
C GLY A 215 -25.86 -39.70 19.32
N ALA A 216 -26.21 -40.55 20.30
CA ALA A 216 -25.35 -41.14 21.33
C ALA A 216 -24.46 -42.26 20.71
N GLU A 217 -23.41 -42.87 21.27
CA GLU A 217 -22.89 -43.22 22.61
C GLU A 217 -21.34 -43.42 22.43
N GLY A 218 -20.40 -43.44 23.39
CA GLY A 218 -20.44 -43.46 24.85
C GLY A 218 -19.02 -43.53 25.45
N GLU A 219 -19.01 -43.99 26.71
CA GLU A 219 -17.89 -44.36 27.61
C GLU A 219 -17.17 -43.25 28.40
N GLY A 220 -17.14 -43.47 29.72
CA GLY A 220 -16.66 -42.53 30.72
C GLY A 220 -15.49 -43.07 31.54
N GLY A 221 -15.06 -42.27 32.52
CA GLY A 221 -14.03 -42.61 33.48
C GLY A 221 -13.81 -41.48 34.47
N ALA A 222 -14.00 -41.79 35.75
CA ALA A 222 -14.21 -40.89 36.88
C ALA A 222 -13.02 -40.01 37.31
N LEU A 223 -13.33 -38.83 37.85
CA LEU A 223 -12.49 -38.08 38.78
C LEU A 223 -13.38 -37.59 39.94
N GLU A 224 -13.23 -38.18 41.12
CA GLU A 224 -13.65 -37.54 42.36
C GLU A 224 -12.86 -38.06 43.57
N ALA A 225 -12.88 -37.25 44.63
CA ALA A 225 -12.13 -37.28 45.90
C ALA A 225 -10.80 -36.50 45.85
N VAL A 226 -10.56 -35.52 46.70
CA VAL A 226 -10.83 -35.54 48.15
C VAL A 226 -11.20 -34.17 48.72
N PHE A 227 -12.14 -34.21 49.65
CA PHE A 227 -12.81 -33.14 50.39
C PHE A 227 -12.04 -32.71 51.67
N ALA A 228 -12.52 -31.58 52.23
CA ALA A 228 -12.53 -31.20 53.66
C ALA A 228 -11.27 -30.47 54.21
N ALA A 229 -11.34 -29.47 55.10
CA ALA A 229 -12.43 -28.81 55.84
C ALA A 229 -11.80 -27.62 56.62
N VAL A 230 -12.42 -26.43 56.64
CA VAL A 230 -13.15 -25.81 57.77
C VAL A 230 -12.48 -24.54 58.34
N GLU A 231 -13.18 -23.42 58.12
CA GLU A 231 -13.50 -22.29 59.01
C GLU A 231 -12.68 -22.07 60.29
N SER A 232 -12.20 -20.84 60.49
CA SER A 232 -12.92 -19.83 61.30
C SER A 232 -12.13 -18.51 61.44
N GLY A 233 -12.87 -17.40 61.35
CA GLY A 233 -12.64 -16.02 61.82
C GLY A 233 -11.22 -15.44 61.97
N GLU A 234 -10.95 -14.31 61.32
CA GLU A 234 -11.10 -12.99 61.95
C GLU A 234 -10.80 -11.85 60.96
N LEU A 235 -11.54 -10.76 61.15
CA LEU A 235 -11.52 -9.53 60.38
C LEU A 235 -10.30 -8.69 60.77
N SER A 236 -9.40 -8.40 59.83
CA SER A 236 -8.37 -7.37 59.97
C SER A 236 -8.21 -6.63 58.64
N SER A 237 -8.73 -5.41 58.62
CA SER A 237 -8.58 -4.45 57.52
C SER A 237 -7.18 -3.85 57.55
N ASP A 238 -6.27 -4.43 56.76
CA ASP A 238 -5.04 -3.75 56.34
C ASP A 238 -5.08 -3.56 54.83
N THR A 239 -5.65 -2.44 54.39
CA THR A 239 -5.49 -1.95 53.02
C THR A 239 -4.10 -1.34 52.90
N SER A 240 -3.09 -2.20 52.78
CA SER A 240 -1.79 -1.80 52.25
C SER A 240 -1.97 -1.52 50.76
N ALA A 241 -2.05 -0.24 50.41
CA ALA A 241 -1.98 0.24 49.04
C ALA A 241 -0.68 -0.25 48.40
N LEU A 242 -0.76 -1.32 47.60
CA LEU A 242 0.28 -1.64 46.63
C LEU A 242 0.29 -0.52 45.59
N ASP A 243 1.28 0.35 45.76
CA ASP A 243 1.76 1.32 44.79
C ASP A 243 2.00 0.62 43.44
N THR A 244 0.95 0.58 42.62
CA THR A 244 1.01 0.06 41.26
C THR A 244 1.51 1.19 40.39
N GLN A 245 2.84 1.33 40.33
CA GLN A 245 3.43 2.21 39.34
C GLN A 245 2.97 1.76 37.95
N PRO A 246 2.48 2.69 37.10
CA PRO A 246 2.09 2.35 35.75
C PRO A 246 3.32 1.83 35.00
N VAL A 247 3.28 0.55 34.62
CA VAL A 247 4.27 -0.06 33.74
C VAL A 247 4.23 0.73 32.42
N PRO A 248 5.37 1.28 31.94
CA PRO A 248 5.41 1.96 30.66
C PRO A 248 4.98 0.99 29.57
N VAL A 249 3.88 1.31 28.87
CA VAL A 249 3.51 0.60 27.65
C VAL A 249 4.67 0.79 26.67
N PRO A 250 5.35 -0.27 26.21
CA PRO A 250 6.44 -0.10 25.26
C PRO A 250 5.91 0.62 24.02
N GLY A 251 6.47 1.81 23.75
CA GLY A 251 6.17 2.56 22.55
C GLY A 251 6.41 1.69 21.32
N LYS A 252 5.60 1.87 20.27
CA LYS A 252 5.78 1.15 19.00
C LYS A 252 7.26 1.24 18.58
N PRO A 253 7.89 0.13 18.15
CA PRO A 253 9.27 0.16 17.70
C PRO A 253 9.43 1.18 16.56
N ALA A 254 10.53 1.93 16.58
CA ALA A 254 10.81 2.90 15.54
C ALA A 254 10.85 2.20 14.16
N PRO A 255 10.34 2.84 13.09
CA PRO A 255 10.40 2.26 11.76
C PRO A 255 11.86 2.07 11.31
N PRO A 256 12.16 1.03 10.52
CA PRO A 256 13.52 0.78 10.04
C PRO A 256 14.04 1.96 9.21
N PRO A 257 15.37 2.20 9.19
CA PRO A 257 15.95 3.28 8.41
C PRO A 257 15.72 3.05 6.91
N MET A 258 15.32 4.10 6.21
CA MET A 258 15.18 4.09 4.74
C MET A 258 16.53 4.41 4.09
N LYS A 259 16.95 3.57 3.13
CA LYS A 259 18.09 3.86 2.27
C LYS A 259 17.84 5.15 1.49
N ARG A 260 18.80 6.08 1.54
CA ARG A 260 18.77 7.30 0.74
C ARG A 260 19.64 7.13 -0.49
N TYR A 261 19.06 7.39 -1.65
CA TYR A 261 19.77 7.44 -2.92
C TYR A 261 19.98 8.89 -3.33
N GLU A 262 21.12 9.18 -3.95
CA GLU A 262 21.35 10.50 -4.55
C GLU A 262 20.31 10.69 -5.67
N PRO A 263 19.58 11.82 -5.70
CA PRO A 263 18.59 12.06 -6.73
C PRO A 263 19.27 12.18 -8.10
N VAL A 264 18.65 11.58 -9.12
CA VAL A 264 19.12 11.73 -10.50
C VAL A 264 18.94 13.18 -10.95
N ARG A 265 20.02 13.84 -11.38
CA ARG A 265 20.01 15.25 -11.74
C ARG A 265 19.47 15.45 -13.15
N VAL A 266 18.58 16.44 -13.32
CA VAL A 266 17.92 16.72 -14.60
C VAL A 266 18.93 17.14 -15.66
N GLU A 267 19.95 17.90 -15.27
CA GLU A 267 21.01 18.38 -16.17
C GLU A 267 21.83 17.22 -16.75
N GLU A 268 22.10 16.19 -15.94
CA GLU A 268 22.82 14.98 -16.38
C GLU A 268 22.00 14.17 -17.39
N LEU A 269 20.69 14.07 -17.16
CA LEU A 269 19.76 13.43 -18.10
C LEU A 269 19.72 14.13 -19.45
N GLN A 270 19.67 15.47 -19.45
CA GLN A 270 19.65 16.25 -20.68
C GLN A 270 20.92 16.08 -21.52
N GLN A 271 22.09 15.97 -20.87
CA GLN A 271 23.36 15.70 -21.55
C GLN A 271 23.38 14.32 -22.25
N GLN A 272 22.58 13.36 -21.75
CA GLN A 272 22.39 12.04 -22.36
C GLN A 272 21.28 12.02 -23.44
N GLY A 273 20.70 13.18 -23.76
CA GLY A 273 19.59 13.30 -24.72
C GLY A 273 18.22 12.90 -24.17
N ILE A 274 18.10 12.75 -22.85
CA ILE A 274 16.84 12.47 -22.14
C ILE A 274 16.16 13.80 -21.81
N GLU A 275 14.93 13.95 -22.28
CA GLU A 275 14.15 15.18 -22.25
C GLU A 275 12.88 14.97 -21.41
N PRO A 276 12.87 15.34 -20.12
CA PRO A 276 11.69 15.16 -19.27
C PRO A 276 10.45 15.84 -19.85
N ARG A 277 9.33 15.11 -19.91
CA ARG A 277 8.06 15.63 -20.44
C ARG A 277 7.63 16.87 -19.69
N GLU A 278 7.07 17.83 -20.41
CA GLU A 278 6.34 18.91 -19.76
C GLU A 278 5.23 18.32 -18.88
N ALA A 279 5.01 18.94 -17.72
CA ALA A 279 3.93 18.53 -16.83
C ALA A 279 2.62 18.53 -17.63
N ALA A 280 1.85 17.44 -17.54
CA ALA A 280 0.54 17.38 -18.17
C ALA A 280 -0.27 18.60 -17.70
N LYS A 281 -0.85 19.34 -18.66
CA LYS A 281 -1.73 20.47 -18.34
C LYS A 281 -2.78 19.99 -17.33
N GLY A 282 -2.98 20.76 -16.25
CA GLY A 282 -3.92 20.42 -15.19
C GLY A 282 -5.29 20.02 -15.75
N ALA A 283 -6.02 19.18 -15.01
CA ALA A 283 -7.30 18.62 -15.46
C ALA A 283 -8.18 19.70 -16.11
N SER A 284 -8.37 19.60 -17.43
CA SER A 284 -9.09 20.59 -18.23
C SER A 284 -10.61 20.53 -18.05
N LYS A 285 -11.07 19.65 -17.17
CA LYS A 285 -12.47 19.32 -16.95
C LYS A 285 -12.79 19.32 -15.46
N THR A 286 -13.92 19.92 -15.13
CA THR A 286 -14.54 19.98 -13.81
C THR A 286 -15.89 19.27 -13.88
N THR A 287 -16.26 18.60 -12.79
CA THR A 287 -17.57 17.96 -12.66
C THR A 287 -18.59 18.98 -12.18
N PHE A 288 -19.71 19.07 -12.88
CA PHE A 288 -20.90 19.81 -12.49
C PHE A 288 -21.96 18.81 -12.05
N GLN A 289 -22.69 19.10 -10.97
CA GLN A 289 -23.78 18.28 -10.46
C GLN A 289 -25.06 19.13 -10.31
N CYS A 290 -26.19 18.61 -10.77
CA CYS A 290 -27.49 19.21 -10.52
C CYS A 290 -27.84 19.07 -9.02
N PRO A 291 -28.25 20.14 -8.32
CA PRO A 291 -28.61 20.05 -6.91
C PRO A 291 -29.96 19.32 -6.67
N ILE A 292 -30.77 19.12 -7.72
CA ILE A 292 -32.11 18.51 -7.62
C ILE A 292 -32.07 17.03 -7.98
N CYS A 293 -31.69 16.70 -9.23
CA CYS A 293 -31.68 15.32 -9.72
C CYS A 293 -30.33 14.60 -9.61
N GLU A 294 -29.31 15.28 -9.07
CA GLU A 294 -27.95 14.75 -8.91
C GLU A 294 -27.22 14.33 -10.21
N ALA A 295 -27.80 14.61 -11.38
CA ALA A 295 -27.17 14.36 -12.66
C ALA A 295 -25.80 15.05 -12.75
N LYS A 296 -24.81 14.37 -13.34
CA LYS A 296 -23.42 14.84 -13.44
C LYS A 296 -23.00 15.04 -14.88
N THR A 297 -22.22 16.08 -15.13
CA THR A 297 -21.56 16.32 -16.41
C THR A 297 -20.17 16.90 -16.23
N TRP A 298 -19.33 16.80 -17.25
CA TRP A 298 -17.94 17.26 -17.23
C TRP A 298 -17.68 18.29 -18.31
N GLY A 299 -17.06 19.40 -17.93
CA GLY A 299 -16.82 20.50 -18.84
C GLY A 299 -15.66 21.38 -18.39
N LYS A 300 -15.26 22.36 -19.21
CA LYS A 300 -14.24 23.34 -18.79
C LYS A 300 -14.75 24.11 -17.55
N PRO A 301 -13.87 24.54 -16.63
CA PRO A 301 -14.27 25.30 -15.43
C PRO A 301 -15.07 26.58 -15.73
N THR A 302 -14.87 27.15 -16.92
CA THR A 302 -15.53 28.38 -17.36
C THR A 302 -16.93 28.16 -17.96
N LEU A 303 -17.39 26.92 -18.12
CA LEU A 303 -18.73 26.65 -18.62
C LEU A 303 -19.77 26.97 -17.56
N ARG A 304 -20.89 27.55 -17.99
CA ARG A 304 -22.12 27.59 -17.20
C ARG A 304 -23.05 26.53 -17.76
N VAL A 305 -23.46 25.61 -16.90
CA VAL A 305 -24.28 24.46 -17.27
C VAL A 305 -25.56 24.50 -16.44
N ALA A 306 -26.70 24.26 -17.09
CA ALA A 306 -27.99 24.11 -16.44
C ALA A 306 -28.58 22.73 -16.73
N CYS A 307 -29.28 22.18 -15.75
CA CYS A 307 -30.06 20.95 -15.89
C CYS A 307 -31.54 21.32 -16.10
N LEU A 308 -32.17 20.74 -17.12
CA LEU A 308 -33.58 20.99 -17.46
C LEU A 308 -34.54 19.92 -16.91
N GLY A 309 -34.08 19.12 -15.94
CA GLY A 309 -34.80 17.94 -15.46
C GLY A 309 -34.74 16.76 -16.44
N SER A 310 -35.30 15.64 -16.02
CA SER A 310 -35.58 14.47 -16.85
C SER A 310 -37.03 14.05 -16.66
N ASP A 311 -37.52 13.12 -17.51
CA ASP A 311 -38.85 12.55 -17.34
C ASP A 311 -39.03 11.89 -15.95
N ASP A 312 -37.95 11.29 -15.42
CA ASP A 312 -37.94 10.66 -14.09
C ASP A 312 -37.82 11.65 -12.93
N THR A 313 -37.23 12.82 -13.17
CA THR A 313 -36.99 13.87 -12.16
C THR A 313 -37.25 15.26 -12.75
N PRO A 314 -38.53 15.63 -12.96
CA PRO A 314 -38.87 16.89 -13.59
C PRO A 314 -38.59 18.06 -12.63
N HIS A 315 -37.88 19.07 -13.12
CA HIS A 315 -37.64 20.32 -12.40
C HIS A 315 -37.34 21.45 -13.40
N GLU A 316 -37.51 22.70 -12.96
CA GLU A 316 -37.17 23.86 -13.77
C GLU A 316 -35.66 23.96 -14.02
N ALA A 317 -35.26 24.78 -14.99
CA ALA A 317 -33.87 24.96 -15.38
C ALA A 317 -33.01 25.42 -14.19
N GLU A 318 -32.18 24.52 -13.68
CA GLU A 318 -31.38 24.76 -12.48
C GLU A 318 -29.89 24.80 -12.83
N GLN A 319 -29.17 25.78 -12.29
CA GLN A 319 -27.74 25.90 -12.56
C GLN A 319 -26.99 24.79 -11.82
N MET A 320 -26.22 24.00 -12.56
CA MET A 320 -25.42 22.93 -11.97
C MET A 320 -24.24 23.51 -11.20
N VAL A 321 -23.94 22.93 -10.03
CA VAL A 321 -22.85 23.35 -9.14
C VAL A 321 -21.57 22.56 -9.41
N VAL A 322 -20.43 23.23 -9.29
CA VAL A 322 -19.12 22.58 -9.41
C VAL A 322 -18.88 21.68 -8.19
N VAL A 323 -18.63 20.40 -8.44
CA VAL A 323 -18.22 19.46 -7.40
C VAL A 323 -16.70 19.55 -7.25
N THR A 324 -16.24 20.29 -6.25
CA THR A 324 -14.83 20.24 -5.86
C THR A 324 -14.60 18.94 -5.09
N SER A 325 -13.96 17.96 -5.72
CA SER A 325 -13.44 16.81 -4.97
C SER A 325 -12.50 17.34 -3.86
N LYS A 326 -12.56 16.78 -2.65
CA LYS A 326 -11.71 17.19 -1.51
C LYS A 326 -10.21 17.21 -1.82
N ARG A 327 -9.78 16.59 -2.92
CA ARG A 327 -8.41 16.66 -3.47
C ARG A 327 -7.99 18.08 -3.92
N ALA A 328 -8.92 18.99 -4.19
CA ALA A 328 -8.61 20.33 -4.72
C ALA A 328 -8.42 21.41 -3.63
N LYS A 329 -8.98 21.22 -2.43
CA LYS A 329 -8.93 22.25 -1.37
C LYS A 329 -7.52 22.41 -0.77
N ALA A 330 -6.71 21.34 -0.77
CA ALA A 330 -5.32 21.39 -0.31
C ALA A 330 -4.37 22.17 -1.24
N LYS A 331 -4.78 22.50 -2.48
CA LYS A 331 -3.92 23.21 -3.45
C LYS A 331 -4.20 24.71 -3.55
N ALA A 332 -5.30 25.18 -2.97
CA ALA A 332 -5.69 26.60 -3.01
C ALA A 332 -5.28 27.39 -1.74
N GLU A 333 -4.97 26.70 -0.64
CA GLU A 333 -4.57 27.32 0.64
C GLU A 333 -3.03 27.42 0.81
N ALA A 334 -2.25 27.13 -0.24
CA ALA A 334 -0.79 27.17 -0.26
C ALA A 334 -0.22 28.06 -1.38
N SER A 335 -0.92 29.13 -1.78
CA SER A 335 -0.43 30.16 -2.71
C SER A 335 -0.79 31.56 -2.23
#